data_AF-A0A450TRK0-F1
#
_entry.id   AF-A0A450TRK0-F1
#
_cell.length_a   1.000
_cell.length_b   1.000
_cell.length_c   1.000
_cell.angle_alpha   90.00
_cell.angle_beta   90.00
_cell.angle_gamma   90.00
#
_symmetry.space_group_name_H-M   'P 1'
#
loop_
_entity.id
_entity.type
_entity.pdbx_description
1 polymer ?
#
loop_
_entity_poly.entity_id
_entity_poly.type
_entity_poly.pdbx_seq_one_letter_code
_entity_poly.pdbx_strand_id
1 'polypeptide(L)'
;MAFWRVFCRALRKHFGYGHIPQKWAHLVNEFLLKHLNPYVNYHRPCFFAEVRIDAKGKQRKRYPYKNMMTPYEKLRSLPGAENYLKPECSFQLLDKIAKGITDNQAAEQMNAAKSKLFQTITERTG
;
A
#
# COMPACT_ATOMS: atom_id res chain seq x y z
N MET A 1 -19.57 -2.10 13.61
CA MET A 1 -19.78 -2.46 12.19
C MET A 1 -18.97 -1.51 11.31
N ALA A 2 -17.84 -1.95 10.78
CA ALA A 2 -17.11 -1.21 9.76
C ALA A 2 -17.20 -2.00 8.45
N PHE A 3 -18.38 -1.92 7.83
CA PHE A 3 -18.60 -2.42 6.49
C PHE A 3 -17.71 -1.60 5.56
N TRP A 4 -16.83 -2.27 4.84
CA TRP A 4 -15.70 -1.76 4.06
C TRP A 4 -16.14 -0.80 2.93
N ARG A 5 -16.61 0.40 3.27
CA ARG A 5 -16.76 1.50 2.31
C ARG A 5 -15.49 2.34 2.37
N VAL A 6 -14.90 2.51 1.18
CA VAL A 6 -13.70 3.31 0.84
C VAL A 6 -12.36 2.57 0.98
N PHE A 7 -12.05 1.68 0.02
CA PHE A 7 -10.67 1.22 -0.21
C PHE A 7 -10.51 0.53 -1.60
N CYS A 8 -10.68 1.30 -2.68
CA CYS A 8 -11.25 0.74 -3.92
C CYS A 8 -10.29 0.27 -5.04
N ARG A 9 -8.96 0.50 -5.00
CA ARG A 9 -8.08 0.09 -6.13
C ARG A 9 -6.88 -0.78 -5.76
N ALA A 10 -6.05 -0.36 -4.81
CA ALA A 10 -4.88 -1.15 -4.43
C ALA A 10 -5.28 -2.52 -3.87
N LEU A 11 -6.24 -2.54 -2.95
CA LEU A 11 -6.77 -3.78 -2.38
C LEU A 11 -7.38 -4.69 -3.44
N ARG A 12 -8.20 -4.16 -4.35
CA ARG A 12 -8.78 -4.96 -5.44
C ARG A 12 -7.73 -5.55 -6.39
N LYS A 13 -6.57 -4.92 -6.57
CA LYS A 13 -5.47 -5.53 -7.33
C LYS A 13 -4.92 -6.78 -6.66
N HIS A 14 -4.93 -6.84 -5.33
CA HIS A 14 -4.43 -7.99 -4.58
C HIS A 14 -5.52 -9.04 -4.37
N PHE A 15 -6.75 -8.66 -4.04
CA PHE A 15 -7.84 -9.60 -3.72
C PHE A 15 -8.75 -9.97 -4.89
N GLY A 16 -8.65 -9.27 -6.02
CA GLY A 16 -9.59 -9.40 -7.12
C GLY A 16 -10.94 -8.74 -6.80
N TYR A 17 -11.98 -9.22 -7.49
CA TYR A 17 -13.36 -8.73 -7.39
C TYR A 17 -14.33 -9.73 -6.75
N GLY A 18 -13.82 -10.89 -6.32
CA GLY A 18 -14.63 -11.92 -5.68
C GLY A 18 -15.13 -11.50 -4.29
N HIS A 19 -16.29 -12.00 -3.91
CA HIS A 19 -16.81 -11.82 -2.56
C HIS A 19 -16.00 -12.65 -1.56
N ILE A 20 -15.53 -12.02 -0.49
CA ILE A 20 -14.86 -12.71 0.62
C ILE A 20 -15.86 -12.80 1.78
N PRO A 21 -16.29 -14.02 2.19
CA PRO A 21 -17.18 -14.20 3.31
C PRO A 21 -16.67 -13.55 4.60
N GLN A 22 -17.57 -12.94 5.37
CA GLN A 22 -17.24 -12.20 6.60
C GLN A 22 -16.47 -13.04 7.64
N LYS A 23 -16.68 -14.36 7.69
CA LYS A 23 -15.94 -15.28 8.57
C LYS A 23 -14.41 -15.15 8.41
N TRP A 24 -13.94 -14.75 7.23
CA TRP A 24 -12.51 -14.57 6.91
C TRP A 24 -11.98 -13.16 7.15
N ALA A 25 -12.81 -12.20 7.55
CA ALA A 25 -12.43 -10.79 7.68
C ALA A 25 -11.23 -10.58 8.64
N HIS A 26 -11.15 -11.37 9.71
CA HIS A 26 -10.04 -11.29 10.67
C HIS A 26 -8.70 -11.70 10.05
N LEU A 27 -8.65 -12.81 9.31
CA LEU A 27 -7.43 -13.27 8.60
C LEU A 27 -7.01 -12.29 7.52
N VAL A 28 -7.98 -11.76 6.77
CA VAL A 28 -7.71 -10.73 5.76
C VAL A 28 -7.11 -9.50 6.43
N ASN A 29 -7.71 -9.01 7.52
CA ASN A 29 -7.21 -7.85 8.24
C ASN A 29 -5.80 -8.07 8.79
N GLU A 30 -5.52 -9.25 9.34
CA GLU A 30 -4.17 -9.61 9.78
C GLU A 30 -3.16 -9.57 8.64
N PHE A 31 -3.50 -10.16 7.49
CA PHE A 31 -2.65 -10.11 6.29
C PHE A 31 -2.41 -8.67 5.82
N LEU A 32 -3.44 -7.82 5.86
CA LEU A 32 -3.31 -6.41 5.48
C LEU A 32 -2.32 -5.68 6.37
N LEU A 33 -2.46 -5.83 7.69
CA LEU A 33 -1.62 -5.13 8.66
C LEU A 33 -0.18 -5.63 8.65
N LYS A 34 0.03 -6.95 8.57
CA LYS A 34 1.35 -7.56 8.70
C LYS A 34 2.14 -7.62 7.40
N HIS A 35 1.48 -7.74 6.26
CA HIS A 35 2.15 -8.02 4.99
C HIS A 35 1.84 -6.98 3.91
N LEU A 36 0.57 -6.72 3.60
CA LEU A 36 0.24 -5.87 2.45
C LEU A 36 0.58 -4.40 2.68
N ASN A 37 0.17 -3.83 3.83
CA ASN A 37 0.39 -2.41 4.10
C ASN A 37 1.88 -2.07 4.20
N PRO A 38 2.74 -2.82 4.91
CA PRO A 38 4.18 -2.58 4.90
C PRO A 38 4.77 -2.65 3.49
N TYR A 39 4.42 -3.68 2.72
CA TYR A 39 4.89 -3.80 1.34
C TYR A 39 4.49 -2.61 0.47
N VAL A 40 3.21 -2.23 0.48
CA VAL A 40 2.70 -1.13 -0.35
C VAL A 40 3.29 0.22 0.05
N ASN A 41 3.50 0.45 1.35
CA ASN A 41 3.94 1.76 1.85
C ASN A 41 5.46 1.97 1.71
N TYR A 42 6.27 0.91 1.90
CA TYR A 42 7.72 1.04 2.00
C TYR A 42 8.50 0.47 0.82
N HIS A 43 7.91 -0.42 0.02
CA HIS A 43 8.65 -1.18 -1.00
C HIS A 43 8.02 -1.12 -2.40
N ARG A 44 6.79 -0.62 -2.51
CA ARG A 44 6.08 -0.57 -3.80
C ARG A 44 6.29 0.78 -4.48
N PRO A 45 7.01 0.84 -5.62
CA PRO A 45 7.15 2.07 -6.38
C PRO A 45 5.79 2.55 -6.89
N CYS A 46 5.52 3.84 -6.70
CA CYS A 46 4.28 4.51 -7.09
C CYS A 46 4.58 5.73 -7.95
N PHE A 47 3.74 5.95 -8.97
CA PHE A 47 3.85 7.12 -9.84
C PHE A 47 3.12 8.32 -9.24
N PHE A 48 3.85 9.42 -9.05
CA PHE A 48 3.27 10.69 -8.63
C PHE A 48 3.10 11.64 -9.81
N ALA A 49 1.94 12.28 -9.88
CA ALA A 49 1.57 13.15 -10.99
C ALA A 49 2.29 14.50 -10.92
N GLU A 50 2.76 14.99 -12.07
CA GLU A 50 3.02 16.41 -12.31
C GLU A 50 1.81 17.02 -13.00
N VAL A 51 1.39 18.20 -12.55
CA VAL A 51 0.35 18.98 -13.23
C VAL A 51 1.03 19.88 -14.27
N ARG A 52 0.57 19.81 -15.51
CA ARG A 52 0.92 20.74 -16.59
C ARG A 52 -0.34 21.45 -17.06
N ILE A 53 -0.26 22.75 -17.23
CA ILE A 53 -1.33 23.56 -17.80
C ILE A 53 -1.10 23.57 -19.31
N ASP A 54 -2.11 23.19 -20.09
CA ASP A 54 -2.03 23.29 -21.55
C ASP A 54 -2.27 24.72 -22.03
N ALA A 55 -2.00 24.99 -23.31
CA ALA A 55 -2.17 26.32 -23.90
C ALA A 55 -3.61 26.86 -23.82
N LYS A 56 -4.60 26.02 -23.49
CA LYS A 56 -6.01 26.38 -23.30
C LYS A 56 -6.38 26.53 -21.82
N GLY A 57 -5.40 26.52 -20.92
CA GLY A 57 -5.61 26.64 -19.47
C GLY A 57 -6.07 25.34 -18.78
N LYS A 58 -6.18 24.21 -19.49
CA LYS A 58 -6.64 22.94 -18.90
C LYS A 58 -5.48 22.23 -18.22
N GLN A 59 -5.69 21.84 -16.96
CA GLN A 59 -4.74 21.01 -16.21
C GLN A 59 -4.72 19.58 -16.74
N ARG A 60 -3.52 19.08 -17.06
CA ARG A 60 -3.24 17.70 -17.45
C ARG A 60 -2.23 17.08 -16.49
N LYS A 61 -2.47 15.84 -16.09
CA LYS A 61 -1.56 15.08 -15.22
C LYS A 61 -0.61 14.25 -16.07
N ARG A 62 0.70 14.37 -15.82
CA ARG A 62 1.75 13.50 -16.38
C ARG A 62 2.37 12.68 -15.26
N TYR A 63 2.73 11.43 -15.53
CA TYR A 63 3.34 10.52 -14.56
C TYR A 63 4.75 10.14 -15.02
N PRO A 64 5.76 11.00 -14.80
CA PRO A 64 7.11 10.72 -15.25
C PRO A 64 7.81 9.70 -14.34
N TYR A 65 8.67 8.85 -14.91
CA TYR A 65 9.46 7.87 -14.16
C TYR A 65 10.36 8.49 -13.09
N LYS A 66 10.90 9.69 -13.33
CA LYS A 66 11.72 10.42 -12.33
C LYS A 66 10.97 10.75 -11.02
N ASN A 67 9.63 10.71 -11.03
CA ASN A 67 8.81 10.94 -9.84
C ASN A 67 8.28 9.64 -9.24
N MET A 68 8.83 8.50 -9.66
CA MET A 68 8.53 7.22 -9.07
C MET A 68 9.22 7.11 -7.73
N MET A 69 8.44 6.91 -6.68
CA MET A 69 8.91 6.75 -5.31
C MET A 69 7.91 5.90 -4.53
N THR A 70 8.31 5.34 -3.40
CA THR A 70 7.39 4.68 -2.49
C THR A 70 6.49 5.71 -1.80
N PRO A 71 5.30 5.32 -1.31
CA PRO A 71 4.46 6.23 -0.53
C PRO A 71 5.18 6.84 0.67
N TYR A 72 6.03 6.08 1.35
CA TYR A 72 6.86 6.56 2.45
C TYR A 72 7.86 7.63 2.01
N GLU A 73 8.62 7.39 0.94
CA GLU A 73 9.56 8.38 0.39
C GLU A 73 8.82 9.65 -0.04
N LYS A 74 7.61 9.51 -0.61
CA LYS A 74 6.78 10.67 -0.93
C LYS A 74 6.41 11.46 0.31
N LEU A 75 5.91 10.80 1.35
CA LEU A 75 5.56 11.45 2.61
C LEU A 75 6.76 12.23 3.17
N ARG A 76 7.94 11.60 3.19
CA ARG A 76 9.19 12.23 3.64
C ARG A 76 9.61 13.43 2.79
N SER A 77 9.30 13.44 1.49
CA SER A 77 9.63 14.56 0.60
C SER A 77 8.81 15.83 0.83
N LEU A 78 7.72 15.75 1.60
CA LEU A 78 6.80 16.87 1.80
C LEU A 78 7.29 17.80 2.93
N PRO A 79 7.16 19.14 2.76
CA PRO A 79 7.53 20.09 3.81
C PRO A 79 6.61 19.93 5.03
N GLY A 80 7.20 19.90 6.23
CA GLY A 80 6.45 19.79 7.49
C GLY A 80 5.76 18.44 7.71
N ALA A 81 6.12 17.39 6.97
CA ALA A 81 5.50 16.07 7.08
C ALA A 81 5.60 15.44 8.49
N GLU A 82 6.64 15.82 9.24
CA GLU A 82 6.87 15.38 10.62
C GLU A 82 5.73 15.78 11.56
N ASN A 83 5.08 16.92 11.32
CA ASN A 83 3.97 17.42 12.14
C ASN A 83 2.69 16.59 11.98
N TYR A 84 2.64 15.72 10.98
CA TYR A 84 1.50 14.84 10.71
C TYR A 84 1.75 13.39 11.13
N LEU A 85 2.93 13.10 11.70
CA LEU A 85 3.21 11.80 12.30
C LEU A 85 2.50 11.69 13.65
N LYS A 86 2.14 10.47 14.02
CA LYS A 86 1.64 10.20 15.37
C LYS A 86 2.74 10.51 16.40
N PRO A 87 2.40 10.91 17.63
CA PRO A 87 3.40 11.21 18.66
C PRO A 87 4.40 10.07 18.92
N GLU A 88 3.97 8.83 18.78
CA GLU A 88 4.80 7.63 18.93
C GLU A 88 5.63 7.25 17.68
N CYS A 89 5.51 8.00 16.59
CA CYS A 89 6.17 7.72 15.31
C CYS A 89 7.15 8.84 14.93
N SER A 90 8.35 8.45 14.52
CA SER A 90 9.35 9.36 13.97
C SER A 90 9.83 8.86 12.61
N PHE A 91 10.33 9.76 11.76
CA PHE A 91 10.95 9.36 10.49
C PHE A 91 12.15 8.44 10.68
N GLN A 92 12.86 8.52 11.82
CA GLN A 92 13.93 7.59 12.14
C GLN A 92 13.43 6.16 12.32
N LEU A 93 12.29 5.98 13.00
CA LEU A 93 11.65 4.67 13.15
C LEU A 93 11.17 4.15 11.79
N LEU A 94 10.51 5.00 11.00
CA LEU A 94 10.00 4.63 9.68
C LEU A 94 11.14 4.29 8.70
N ASP A 95 12.28 4.99 8.78
CA ASP A 95 13.49 4.68 8.01
C ASP A 95 14.05 3.30 8.34
N LYS A 96 14.06 2.93 9.63
CA LYS A 96 14.50 1.58 10.04
C LYS A 96 13.59 0.51 9.47
N ILE A 97 12.28 0.75 9.43
CA ILE A 97 11.32 -0.17 8.83
C ILE A 97 11.56 -0.28 7.32
N ALA A 98 11.63 0.85 6.62
CA ALA A 98 11.80 0.88 5.17
C ALA A 98 13.11 0.24 4.69
N LYS A 99 14.20 0.40 5.47
CA LYS A 99 15.53 -0.16 5.14
C LYS A 99 15.76 -1.55 5.74
N GLY A 100 14.83 -2.08 6.52
CA GLY A 100 15.01 -3.34 7.24
C GLY A 100 15.04 -4.57 6.33
N ILE A 101 14.35 -4.52 5.20
CA ILE A 101 14.32 -5.57 4.18
C ILE A 101 14.41 -4.95 2.79
N THR A 102 14.85 -5.73 1.81
CA THR A 102 14.87 -5.30 0.40
C THR A 102 13.49 -5.36 -0.23
N ASP A 103 13.29 -4.60 -1.32
CA ASP A 103 12.00 -4.58 -2.04
C ASP A 103 11.59 -5.97 -2.57
N ASN A 104 12.57 -6.76 -3.03
CA ASN A 104 12.34 -8.12 -3.51
C ASN A 104 11.91 -9.05 -2.37
N GLN A 105 12.59 -8.98 -1.22
CA GLN A 105 12.21 -9.76 -0.03
C GLN A 105 10.81 -9.39 0.46
N ALA A 106 10.48 -8.10 0.49
CA ALA A 106 9.15 -7.64 0.86
C ALA A 106 8.07 -8.17 -0.11
N ALA A 107 8.35 -8.18 -1.41
CA ALA A 107 7.45 -8.74 -2.42
C ALA A 107 7.25 -10.25 -2.24
N GLU A 108 8.34 -11.00 -2.02
CA GLU A 108 8.30 -12.44 -1.76
C GLU A 108 7.48 -12.78 -0.51
N GLN A 109 7.76 -12.13 0.62
CA GLN A 109 7.04 -12.33 1.87
C GLN A 109 5.55 -12.02 1.74
N MET A 110 5.21 -10.90 1.07
CA MET A 110 3.82 -10.52 0.82
C MET A 110 3.10 -11.55 -0.05
N ASN A 111 3.73 -12.00 -1.14
CA ASN A 111 3.15 -12.99 -2.04
C ASN A 111 2.98 -14.36 -1.37
N ALA A 112 3.96 -14.80 -0.58
CA ALA A 112 3.88 -16.05 0.18
C ALA A 112 2.73 -16.03 1.19
N ALA A 113 2.61 -14.95 1.98
CA ALA A 113 1.52 -14.77 2.93
C ALA A 113 0.16 -14.70 2.23
N LYS A 114 0.10 -14.04 1.07
CA LYS A 114 -1.10 -13.94 0.25
C LYS A 114 -1.56 -15.32 -0.23
N SER A 115 -0.65 -16.13 -0.78
CA SER A 115 -0.96 -17.49 -1.23
C SER A 115 -1.51 -18.35 -0.10
N LYS A 116 -0.90 -18.29 1.08
CA LYS A 116 -1.37 -19.01 2.28
C LYS A 116 -2.77 -18.59 2.71
N LEU A 117 -3.07 -17.28 2.67
CA LEU A 117 -4.40 -16.77 2.97
C LEU A 117 -5.45 -17.33 2.00
N PHE A 118 -5.18 -17.31 0.69
CA PHE A 118 -6.12 -17.81 -0.30
C PHE A 118 -6.31 -19.32 -0.24
N GLN A 119 -5.25 -20.10 0.01
CA GLN A 119 -5.37 -21.53 0.28
C GLN A 119 -6.33 -21.78 1.45
N THR A 120 -6.11 -21.10 2.58
CA THR A 120 -6.97 -21.23 3.77
C THR A 120 -8.44 -20.88 3.49
N ILE A 121 -8.68 -19.84 2.68
CA ILE A 121 -10.05 -19.41 2.32
C ILE A 121 -10.70 -20.43 1.37
N THR A 122 -10.00 -20.91 0.34
CA THR A 122 -10.55 -21.80 -0.68
C THR A 122 -10.75 -23.23 -0.17
N GLU A 123 -9.76 -23.80 0.54
CA GLU A 123 -9.80 -25.17 1.07
C GLU A 123 -10.90 -25.38 2.12
N ARG A 124 -11.33 -24.32 2.79
CA ARG A 124 -12.37 -24.35 3.85
C ARG A 124 -13.72 -23.82 3.37
N THR A 125 -13.86 -23.61 2.06
CA THR A 125 -15.09 -23.19 1.40
C THR A 125 -15.62 -24.26 0.44
N GLY A 126 -14.78 -25.21 0.01
CA GLY A 126 -15.22 -26.49 -0.57
C GLY A 126 -15.60 -27.49 0.51
#